data_AF-A0A3C2B049-F1
#
_entry.id   AF-A0A3C2B049-F1
#
_cell.length_a   1.000
_cell.length_b   1.000
_cell.length_c   1.000
_cell.angle_alpha   90.00
_cell.angle_beta   90.00
_cell.angle_gamma   90.00
#
_symmetry.space_group_name_H-M   'P 1'
#
loop_
_entity.id
_entity.type
_entity.pdbx_description
1 polymer ?
#
loop_
_entity_poly.entity_id
_entity_poly.type
_entity_poly.pdbx_seq_one_letter_code
_entity_poly.pdbx_strand_id
1 'polypeptide(L)'
;MDMVENGEVGLAEALDEEADADDDRLPFETLTVFFLAGDRLRRDPLDANGLEQLLEAVDAAESERPPYGVDVRLWKRVCELADELAGALVDDDTPDEDAAMDIAEELHDLLRPYI
;
A
#
# COMPACT_ATOMS: atom_id res chain seq x y z
N MET A 1 62.66 -3.91 23.99
CA MET A 1 61.67 -5.00 23.88
C MET A 1 60.71 -4.79 25.02
N ASP A 2 59.69 -3.99 24.78
CA ASP A 2 58.56 -3.83 25.68
C ASP A 2 57.37 -3.29 24.90
N MET A 3 56.20 -3.67 25.42
CA MET A 3 54.85 -3.22 25.12
C MET A 3 54.10 -3.98 24.01
N VAL A 4 53.34 -4.98 24.48
CA VAL A 4 51.89 -5.13 24.30
C VAL A 4 51.24 -3.99 23.47
N GLU A 5 50.34 -4.25 22.54
CA GLU A 5 48.95 -4.56 22.83
C GLU A 5 48.33 -5.28 21.63
N ASN A 6 47.88 -6.50 21.89
CA ASN A 6 47.13 -7.31 20.94
C ASN A 6 45.65 -6.95 21.08
N GLY A 7 45.08 -6.49 19.96
CA GLY A 7 43.67 -6.50 19.59
C GLY A 7 42.64 -6.65 20.70
N GLU A 8 42.07 -5.51 21.13
CA GLU A 8 40.81 -5.50 21.85
C GLU A 8 39.70 -4.95 20.92
N VAL A 9 38.94 -5.92 20.42
CA VAL A 9 37.49 -5.94 20.14
C VAL A 9 36.90 -4.88 19.19
N GLY A 10 36.52 -5.37 18.02
CA GLY A 10 35.43 -4.77 17.25
C GLY A 10 34.15 -4.79 18.07
N LEU A 11 33.68 -3.61 18.45
CA LEU A 11 32.38 -3.47 19.12
C LEU A 11 31.72 -2.14 18.74
N ALA A 12 31.59 -1.92 17.44
CA ALA A 12 30.67 -0.92 16.91
C ALA A 12 30.01 -1.44 15.62
N GLU A 13 29.63 -2.72 15.61
CA GLU A 13 28.65 -3.27 14.68
C GLU A 13 27.25 -3.07 15.28
N ALA A 14 26.88 -1.81 15.43
CA ALA A 14 25.52 -1.35 15.69
C ALA A 14 25.34 0.02 15.01
N LEU A 15 25.87 0.13 13.79
CA LEU A 15 25.53 1.23 12.90
C LEU A 15 24.07 1.01 12.50
N ASP A 16 23.17 1.57 13.30
CA ASP A 16 22.03 2.34 12.83
C ASP A 16 21.47 1.86 11.47
N GLU A 17 20.86 0.68 11.46
CA GLU A 17 20.21 0.10 10.27
C GLU A 17 18.81 0.70 10.04
N GLU A 18 18.52 1.85 10.67
CA GLU A 18 17.23 2.56 10.60
C GLU A 18 17.28 3.81 9.70
N ALA A 19 18.39 4.05 8.99
CA ALA A 19 18.59 5.28 8.21
C ALA A 19 18.07 5.24 6.75
N ASP A 20 17.69 4.06 6.22
CA ASP A 20 17.27 3.89 4.81
C ASP A 20 15.82 3.40 4.63
N ALA A 21 15.05 3.18 5.71
CA ALA A 21 13.71 2.57 5.61
C ALA A 21 12.56 3.56 5.32
N ASP A 22 12.84 4.87 5.25
CA ASP A 22 11.83 5.92 5.03
C ASP A 22 11.79 6.44 3.59
N ASP A 23 12.86 6.27 2.79
CA ASP A 23 12.94 6.83 1.41
C ASP A 23 12.05 6.07 0.41
N ASP A 24 11.83 4.77 0.63
CA ASP A 24 10.98 3.91 -0.21
C ASP A 24 9.50 3.86 0.24
N ARG A 25 9.08 4.64 1.24
CA ARG A 25 7.67 4.63 1.67
C ARG A 25 6.79 5.41 0.71
N LEU A 26 5.61 4.85 0.43
CA LEU A 26 4.60 5.51 -0.37
C LEU A 26 4.15 6.85 0.26
N PRO A 27 3.82 7.85 -0.57
CA PRO A 27 3.25 9.10 -0.09
C PRO A 27 1.82 8.88 0.44
N PHE A 28 1.38 9.76 1.35
CA PHE A 28 -0.01 9.76 1.83
C PHE A 28 -1.04 9.89 0.68
N GLU A 29 -0.65 10.55 -0.41
CA GLU A 29 -1.44 10.73 -1.63
C GLU A 29 -1.91 9.40 -2.25
N THR A 30 -1.24 8.28 -1.96
CA THR A 30 -1.70 6.96 -2.38
C THR A 30 -3.09 6.61 -1.83
N LEU A 31 -3.44 7.06 -0.61
CA LEU A 31 -4.81 6.91 -0.09
C LEU A 31 -5.84 7.67 -0.93
N THR A 32 -5.48 8.86 -1.41
CA THR A 32 -6.32 9.66 -2.30
C THR A 32 -6.53 8.93 -3.64
N VAL A 33 -5.49 8.27 -4.17
CA VAL A 33 -5.60 7.46 -5.39
C VAL A 33 -6.60 6.32 -5.20
N PHE A 34 -6.47 5.52 -4.13
CA PHE A 34 -7.43 4.47 -3.82
C PHE A 34 -8.86 4.99 -3.62
N PHE A 35 -9.01 6.12 -2.92
CA PHE A 35 -10.31 6.75 -2.71
C PHE A 35 -10.97 7.17 -4.03
N LEU A 36 -10.22 7.81 -4.93
CA LEU A 36 -10.72 8.26 -6.23
C LEU A 36 -10.97 7.10 -7.20
N ALA A 37 -10.19 6.02 -7.11
CA ALA A 37 -10.44 4.80 -7.86
C ALA A 37 -11.75 4.15 -7.39
N GLY A 38 -11.92 3.94 -6.07
CA GLY A 38 -13.15 3.41 -5.49
C GLY A 38 -14.37 4.28 -5.79
N ASP A 39 -14.24 5.61 -5.74
CA ASP A 39 -15.30 6.56 -6.09
C ASP A 39 -15.81 6.42 -7.53
N ARG A 40 -14.91 6.11 -8.47
CA ARG A 40 -15.24 5.87 -9.89
C ARG A 40 -15.82 4.48 -10.08
N LEU A 41 -15.14 3.46 -9.58
CA LEU A 41 -15.48 2.05 -9.81
C LEU A 41 -16.82 1.64 -9.16
N ARG A 42 -17.19 2.25 -8.03
CA ARG A 42 -18.53 2.04 -7.45
C ARG A 42 -19.68 2.59 -8.32
N ARG A 43 -19.39 3.52 -9.25
CA ARG A 43 -20.38 4.12 -10.16
C ARG A 43 -20.35 3.49 -11.54
N ASP A 44 -19.15 3.11 -11.98
CA ASP A 44 -18.89 2.46 -13.25
C ASP A 44 -17.71 1.49 -13.05
N PRO A 45 -17.97 0.19 -12.80
CA PRO A 45 -16.92 -0.78 -12.47
C PRO A 45 -15.94 -1.03 -13.62
N LEU A 46 -16.31 -0.64 -14.85
CA LEU A 46 -15.48 -0.74 -16.04
C LEU A 46 -14.86 0.61 -16.45
N ASP A 47 -14.85 1.61 -15.57
CA ASP A 47 -14.20 2.89 -15.83
C ASP A 47 -12.70 2.66 -16.01
N ALA A 48 -12.24 2.81 -17.26
CA ALA A 48 -10.86 2.51 -17.64
C ALA A 48 -9.83 3.30 -16.81
N ASN A 49 -10.15 4.54 -16.45
CA ASN A 49 -9.27 5.39 -15.67
C ASN A 49 -9.23 4.98 -14.19
N GLY A 50 -10.36 4.58 -13.61
CA GLY A 50 -10.47 4.02 -12.27
C GLY A 50 -9.71 2.70 -12.14
N LEU A 51 -9.85 1.82 -13.14
CA LEU A 51 -9.12 0.56 -13.25
C LEU A 51 -7.61 0.77 -13.31
N GLU A 52 -7.15 1.65 -14.21
CA GLU A 52 -5.72 1.96 -14.35
C GLU A 52 -5.11 2.47 -13.03
N GLN A 53 -5.77 3.44 -12.39
CA GLN A 53 -5.32 3.97 -11.09
C GLN A 53 -5.33 2.91 -9.98
N LEU A 54 -6.35 2.06 -9.93
CA LEU A 54 -6.42 0.98 -8.95
C LEU A 54 -5.24 0.01 -9.13
N LEU A 55 -5.02 -0.47 -10.35
CA LEU A 55 -4.00 -1.48 -10.63
C LEU A 55 -2.58 -0.93 -10.40
N GLU A 56 -2.31 0.32 -10.80
CA GLU A 56 -1.03 0.97 -10.51
C GLU A 56 -0.81 1.13 -9.00
N ALA A 57 -1.85 1.54 -8.26
CA ALA A 57 -1.75 1.70 -6.81
C ALA A 57 -1.58 0.36 -6.09
N VAL A 58 -2.24 -0.71 -6.55
CA VAL A 58 -2.08 -2.08 -6.02
C VAL A 58 -0.67 -2.61 -6.29
N ASP A 59 -0.14 -2.45 -7.50
CA ASP A 59 1.23 -2.89 -7.86
C ASP A 59 2.30 -2.22 -7.00
N ALA A 60 2.12 -0.93 -6.69
CA ALA A 60 3.01 -0.18 -5.81
C ALA A 60 2.80 -0.48 -4.30
N ALA A 61 1.65 -1.02 -3.90
CA ALA A 61 1.26 -1.14 -2.50
C ALA A 61 1.82 -2.39 -1.81
N GLU A 62 2.79 -2.19 -0.92
CA GLU A 62 3.27 -3.23 -0.01
C GLU A 62 2.47 -3.23 1.30
N SER A 63 1.65 -4.25 1.55
CA SER A 63 0.76 -4.35 2.74
C SER A 63 1.48 -4.23 4.10
N GLU A 64 2.79 -4.50 4.15
CA GLU A 64 3.60 -4.43 5.38
C GLU A 64 4.27 -3.06 5.57
N ARG A 65 4.21 -2.19 4.56
CA ARG A 65 4.85 -0.86 4.54
C ARG A 65 3.80 0.22 4.29
N PRO A 66 3.13 0.71 5.35
CA PRO A 66 2.15 1.77 5.20
C PRO A 66 2.79 3.08 4.75
N PRO A 67 2.05 3.94 4.02
CA PRO A 67 2.45 5.31 3.74
C PRO A 67 2.70 6.10 5.03
N TYR A 68 3.46 7.20 4.92
CA TYR A 68 3.78 8.04 6.07
C TYR A 68 2.50 8.56 6.76
N GLY A 69 2.42 8.39 8.08
CA GLY A 69 1.29 8.84 8.90
C GLY A 69 0.04 7.95 8.83
N VAL A 70 0.11 6.80 8.15
CA VAL A 70 -0.99 5.85 8.01
C VAL A 70 -0.83 4.69 9.01
N ASP A 71 -1.92 4.33 9.68
CA ASP A 71 -1.93 3.16 10.57
C ASP A 71 -1.79 1.85 9.78
N VAL A 72 -0.95 0.93 10.27
CA VAL A 72 -0.67 -0.35 9.59
C VAL A 72 -1.91 -1.24 9.43
N ARG A 73 -2.87 -1.19 10.35
CA ARG A 73 -4.10 -1.99 10.23
C ARG A 73 -5.04 -1.41 9.19
N LEU A 74 -5.16 -0.08 9.16
CA LEU A 74 -5.89 0.61 8.09
C LEU A 74 -5.28 0.28 6.74
N TRP A 75 -3.97 0.42 6.60
CA TRP A 75 -3.26 0.15 5.35
C TRP A 75 -3.47 -1.27 4.85
N LYS A 76 -3.31 -2.27 5.73
CA LYS A 76 -3.60 -3.66 5.38
C LYS A 76 -5.02 -3.84 4.85
N ARG A 77 -6.02 -3.21 5.50
CA ARG A 77 -7.41 -3.29 5.04
C ARG A 77 -7.61 -2.64 3.68
N VAL A 78 -6.93 -1.52 3.41
CA VAL A 78 -6.94 -0.86 2.10
C VAL A 78 -6.35 -1.76 1.03
N CYS A 79 -5.18 -2.37 1.28
CA CYS A 79 -4.56 -3.32 0.36
C CYS A 79 -5.45 -4.55 0.10
N GLU A 80 -6.04 -5.14 1.15
CA GLU A 80 -6.97 -6.27 1.02
C GLU A 80 -8.14 -5.93 0.10
N LEU A 81 -8.83 -4.82 0.37
CA LEU A 81 -9.98 -4.40 -0.45
C LEU A 81 -9.59 -4.06 -1.89
N ALA A 82 -8.43 -3.44 -2.08
CA ALA A 82 -7.95 -3.11 -3.42
C ALA A 82 -7.57 -4.36 -4.22
N ASP A 83 -6.99 -5.38 -3.59
CA ASP A 83 -6.67 -6.67 -4.19
C ASP A 83 -7.96 -7.46 -4.51
N GLU A 84 -8.92 -7.50 -3.59
CA GLU A 84 -10.25 -8.09 -3.80
C GLU A 84 -10.97 -7.43 -4.98
N LEU A 85 -10.91 -6.09 -5.06
CA LEU A 85 -11.50 -5.31 -6.14
C LEU A 85 -10.82 -5.58 -7.49
N ALA A 86 -9.49 -5.62 -7.51
CA ALA A 86 -8.74 -5.97 -8.72
C ALA A 86 -9.12 -7.39 -9.17
N GLY A 87 -9.11 -8.38 -8.27
CA GLY A 87 -9.47 -9.76 -8.58
C GLY A 87 -10.89 -9.88 -9.16
N ALA A 88 -11.87 -9.16 -8.62
CA ALA A 88 -13.24 -9.14 -9.17
C ALA A 88 -13.30 -8.60 -10.62
N LEU A 89 -12.39 -7.70 -10.99
CA LEU A 89 -12.40 -7.01 -12.28
C LEU A 89 -11.47 -7.62 -13.33
N VAL A 90 -10.38 -8.29 -12.94
CA VAL A 90 -9.33 -8.74 -13.89
C VAL A 90 -8.97 -10.22 -13.85
N ASP A 91 -9.30 -10.99 -12.79
CA ASP A 91 -8.83 -12.38 -12.67
C ASP A 91 -9.68 -13.40 -13.46
N ASP A 92 -10.96 -13.12 -13.73
CA ASP A 92 -11.87 -14.04 -14.43
C ASP A 92 -12.10 -13.64 -15.91
N ASP A 93 -12.63 -14.58 -16.72
CA ASP A 93 -12.99 -14.33 -18.13
C ASP A 93 -14.13 -13.30 -18.25
N THR A 94 -14.95 -13.18 -17.19
CA THR A 94 -15.98 -12.14 -17.07
C THR A 94 -15.86 -11.41 -15.72
N PRO A 95 -15.75 -10.07 -15.70
CA PRO A 95 -15.67 -9.31 -14.45
C PRO A 95 -16.96 -9.45 -13.63
N ASP A 96 -16.82 -9.61 -12.32
CA ASP A 96 -17.93 -9.61 -11.38
C ASP A 96 -18.25 -8.16 -10.98
N GLU A 97 -19.01 -7.48 -11.84
CA GLU A 97 -19.34 -6.05 -11.71
C GLU A 97 -20.08 -5.72 -10.41
N ASP A 98 -21.00 -6.59 -9.97
CA ASP A 98 -21.75 -6.40 -8.73
C ASP A 98 -20.82 -6.50 -7.50
N ALA A 99 -19.96 -7.51 -7.43
CA ALA A 99 -18.97 -7.62 -6.37
C ALA A 99 -17.98 -6.44 -6.39
N ALA A 100 -17.50 -6.05 -7.56
CA ALA A 100 -16.59 -4.92 -7.71
C ALA A 100 -17.21 -3.61 -7.21
N MET A 101 -18.49 -3.34 -7.50
CA MET A 101 -19.18 -2.15 -7.00
C MET A 101 -19.30 -2.14 -5.46
N ASP A 102 -19.61 -3.29 -4.84
CA ASP A 102 -19.73 -3.42 -3.39
C ASP A 102 -18.37 -3.19 -2.69
N ILE A 103 -17.32 -3.83 -3.19
CA ILE A 103 -15.95 -3.69 -2.67
C ILE A 103 -15.45 -2.24 -2.87
N ALA A 104 -15.72 -1.63 -4.03
CA ALA A 104 -15.34 -0.24 -4.31
C ALA A 104 -16.06 0.75 -3.40
N GLU A 105 -17.34 0.50 -3.05
CA GLU A 105 -18.06 1.29 -2.05
C GLU A 105 -17.43 1.15 -0.67
N GLU A 106 -17.07 -0.07 -0.25
CA GLU A 106 -16.44 -0.30 1.05
C GLU A 106 -15.07 0.38 1.14
N LEU A 107 -14.23 0.24 0.11
CA LEU A 107 -12.93 0.92 0.01
C LEU A 107 -13.10 2.45 0.10
N HIS A 108 -14.05 3.01 -0.63
CA HIS A 108 -14.34 4.43 -0.59
C HIS A 108 -14.79 4.89 0.81
N ASP A 109 -15.71 4.17 1.46
CA ASP A 109 -16.24 4.58 2.77
C ASP A 109 -15.17 4.44 3.88
N LEU A 110 -14.32 3.42 3.79
CA LEU A 110 -13.15 3.24 4.67
C LEU A 110 -12.19 4.44 4.63
N LEU A 111 -11.95 4.97 3.43
CA LEU A 111 -10.98 6.05 3.18
C LEU A 111 -11.57 7.45 3.41
N ARG A 112 -12.90 7.59 3.33
CA ARG A 112 -13.63 8.86 3.50
C ARG A 112 -13.21 9.72 4.70
N PRO A 113 -12.92 9.19 5.91
CA PRO A 113 -12.53 10.05 7.04
C PRO A 113 -11.09 10.59 6.96
N TYR A 114 -10.29 10.16 5.99
CA TYR A 114 -8.88 10.53 5.83
C TYR A 114 -8.64 11.54 4.69
N ILE A 115 -9.65 11.81 3.86
CA ILE A 115 -9.62 12.71 2.69
C ILE A 115 -10.50 13.94 2.96
#